data_AF-V9EM43-F1
#
_entry.id   AF-V9EM43-F1
#
_cell.length_a   1.000
_cell.length_b   1.000
_cell.length_c   1.000
_cell.angle_alpha   90.00
_cell.angle_beta   90.00
_cell.angle_gamma   90.00
#
_symmetry.space_group_name_H-M   'P 1'
#
loop_
_entity.id
_entity.type
_entity.pdbx_description
1 polymer ?
#
loop_
_entity_poly.entity_id
_entity_poly.type
_entity_poly.pdbx_seq_one_letter_code
_entity_poly.pdbx_strand_id
1 'polypeptide(L)' 'MALSEVDDPMTRALAAIKPVSSKTLVKYMRHVASKVGPRISTDMGNQFGLMFDGWTSGIYHFIAIYAALLL' A
#
# COMPACT_ATOMS: atom_id res chain seq x y z
N MET A 1 1.91 6.61 -17.21
CA MET A 1 1.00 7.34 -16.31
C MET A 1 -0.39 7.03 -16.79
N ALA A 2 -1.18 6.35 -15.96
CA ALA A 2 -2.55 6.04 -16.34
C ALA A 2 -3.37 7.33 -16.30
N LEU A 3 -4.33 7.49 -17.20
CA LEU A 3 -5.19 8.68 -17.22
C LEU A 3 -5.95 8.83 -15.88
N SER A 4 -6.31 7.72 -15.25
CA SER A 4 -6.96 7.68 -13.93
C SER A 4 -6.10 8.27 -12.81
N GLU A 5 -4.78 8.32 -12.95
CA GLU A 5 -3.89 8.93 -11.94
C GLU A 5 -4.01 10.46 -11.94
N VAL A 6 -4.34 11.09 -13.09
CA VAL A 6 -4.40 12.55 -13.22
C VAL A 6 -5.69 13.14 -12.62
N ASP A 7 -6.78 12.37 -12.68
CA ASP A 7 -8.10 12.83 -12.22
C ASP A 7 -8.34 12.61 -10.72
N ASP A 8 -7.49 11.83 -10.05
CA ASP A 8 -7.55 11.62 -8.60
C ASP A 8 -7.18 12.91 -7.83
N PRO A 9 -8.05 13.45 -6.96
CA PRO A 9 -7.80 14.68 -6.22
C PRO A 9 -6.52 14.65 -5.36
N MET A 10 -6.21 13.50 -4.77
CA MET A 10 -5.01 13.35 -3.95
C MET A 10 -3.74 13.39 -4.80
N THR A 11 -3.74 12.70 -5.94
CA THR A 11 -2.64 12.70 -6.89
C THR A 11 -2.42 14.09 -7.50
N ARG A 12 -3.50 14.82 -7.81
CA ARG A 12 -3.41 16.22 -8.24
C ARG A 12 -2.83 17.13 -7.15
N ALA A 13 -3.20 16.92 -5.88
CA ALA A 13 -2.62 17.68 -4.77
C ALA A 13 -1.10 17.43 -4.62
N LEU A 14 -0.63 16.21 -4.93
CA LEU A 14 0.80 15.88 -4.92
C LEU A 14 1.59 16.67 -5.97
N ALA A 15 0.98 17.11 -7.07
CA ALA A 15 1.67 17.93 -8.08
C ALA A 15 2.14 19.30 -7.54
N ALA A 16 1.52 19.79 -6.47
CA ALA A 16 1.85 21.08 -5.85
C ALA A 16 2.95 20.98 -4.76
N ILE A 17 3.37 19.77 -4.38
CA ILE A 17 4.37 19.59 -3.31
C ILE A 17 5.79 19.82 -3.84
N LYS A 18 6.69 20.24 -2.95
CA LYS A 18 8.10 20.36 -3.29
C LYS A 18 8.66 18.97 -3.67
N PRO A 19 9.38 18.83 -4.82
CA PRO A 19 9.96 17.56 -5.20
C PRO A 19 10.89 17.00 -4.12
N VAL A 20 10.83 15.69 -3.94
CA VAL A 20 11.73 14.93 -3.06
C VAL A 20 12.48 13.89 -3.87
N SER A 21 13.66 13.49 -3.40
CA SER A 21 14.39 12.38 -4.02
C SER A 21 13.62 11.06 -3.84
N SER A 22 13.77 10.13 -4.79
CA SER A 22 13.22 8.77 -4.69
C SER A 22 13.67 8.06 -3.40
N LYS A 23 14.93 8.27 -3.00
CA LYS A 23 15.48 7.74 -1.73
C LYS A 23 14.73 8.27 -0.51
N THR A 24 14.41 9.57 -0.50
CA THR A 24 13.63 10.21 0.56
C THR A 24 12.20 9.67 0.56
N LEU A 25 11.56 9.55 -0.61
CA LEU A 25 10.21 9.03 -0.74
C LEU A 25 10.09 7.60 -0.18
N VAL A 26 10.97 6.68 -0.61
CA VAL A 26 10.99 5.30 -0.12
C VAL A 26 11.21 5.23 1.39
N LYS A 27 12.06 6.10 1.94
CA LYS A 27 12.28 6.20 3.40
C LYS A 27 10.97 6.57 4.12
N TYR A 28 10.21 7.53 3.61
CA TYR A 28 8.94 7.92 4.21
C TYR A 28 7.86 6.85 4.05
N MET A 29 7.77 6.17 2.91
CA MET A 29 6.83 5.05 2.73
C MET A 29 7.05 3.94 3.77
N ARG A 30 8.32 3.57 4.01
CA ARG A 30 8.68 2.62 5.08
C ARG A 30 8.32 3.14 6.46
N HIS A 31 8.51 4.44 6.70
CA HIS A 31 8.15 5.06 7.97
C HIS A 31 6.64 5.01 8.22
N VAL A 32 5.82 5.29 7.21
CA VAL A 32 4.35 5.17 7.29
C VAL A 32 3.99 3.74 7.68
N ALA A 33 4.50 2.73 6.96
CA ALA A 33 4.25 1.32 7.28
C ALA A 33 4.59 0.98 8.75
N SER A 34 5.74 1.45 9.24
CA SER A 34 6.16 1.23 10.64
C SER A 34 5.24 1.91 11.67
N LYS A 35 4.58 3.01 11.30
CA LYS A 35 3.70 3.77 12.20
C LYS A 35 2.27 3.24 12.19
N VAL A 36 1.76 2.81 11.05
CA VAL A 36 0.38 2.31 10.93
C VAL A 36 0.25 0.84 11.31
N GLY A 37 1.30 0.04 11.12
CA GLY A 37 1.30 -1.40 11.40
C GLY A 37 0.87 -1.78 12.82
N PRO A 38 1.40 -1.16 13.89
CA PRO A 38 0.96 -1.44 15.26
C PRO A 38 -0.52 -1.16 15.51
N ARG A 39 -1.06 -0.10 14.89
CA ARG A 39 -2.48 0.24 15.00
C ARG A 39 -3.34 -0.81 14.29
N ILE A 40 -2.99 -1.18 13.06
CA ILE A 40 -3.66 -2.24 12.31
C ILE A 40 -3.64 -3.56 13.12
N SER A 41 -2.50 -3.94 13.68
CA SER A 41 -2.39 -5.15 14.50
C SER A 41 -3.29 -5.11 15.73
N THR A 42 -3.45 -3.95 16.36
CA THR A 42 -4.36 -3.77 17.49
C THR A 42 -5.81 -3.88 17.06
N ASP A 43 -6.17 -3.21 15.96
CA ASP A 43 -7.54 -3.17 15.43
C ASP A 43 -8.00 -4.55 14.92
N MET A 44 -7.10 -5.37 14.37
CA MET A 44 -7.41 -6.72 13.88
C MET A 44 -7.45 -7.78 14.98
N GLY A 45 -6.68 -7.59 16.06
CA GLY A 45 -6.57 -8.57 17.15
C GLY A 45 -6.24 -9.98 16.64
N ASN A 46 -6.94 -10.97 17.21
CA ASN A 46 -6.79 -12.39 16.82
C ASN A 46 -7.91 -12.89 15.89
N GLN A 47 -8.78 -12.00 15.41
CA GLN A 47 -9.97 -12.36 14.63
C GLN A 47 -9.84 -11.85 13.19
N PHE A 48 -8.92 -12.45 12.44
CA PHE A 48 -8.75 -12.16 11.02
C PHE A 48 -8.49 -13.44 10.23
N GLY A 49 -8.93 -13.45 8.97
CA GLY A 49 -8.58 -14.44 7.98
C GLY A 49 -7.38 -13.99 7.15
N LEU A 50 -6.65 -14.95 6.60
CA LEU A 50 -5.67 -14.69 5.55
C LEU A 50 -6.29 -14.98 4.19
N MET A 51 -6.28 -14.00 3.30
CA MET A 51 -6.70 -14.14 1.91
C MET A 51 -5.45 -14.14 1.03
N PHE A 52 -5.42 -15.08 0.08
CA PHE A 52 -4.35 -15.23 -0.88
C PHE A 52 -4.89 -14.93 -2.27
N ASP A 53 -4.21 -14.07 -3.02
CA ASP A 53 -4.48 -13.83 -4.44
C ASP A 53 -3.21 -14.13 -5.24
N GLY A 54 -3.31 -15.08 -6.18
CA GLY A 54 -2.18 -15.57 -6.95
C GLY A 54 -2.33 -15.21 -8.41
N TRP A 55 -1.29 -14.63 -9.02
CA TRP A 55 -1.28 -14.36 -10.46
C TRP A 55 0.10 -14.66 -11.07
N THR A 56 0.11 -14.79 -12.38
CA THR A 56 1.34 -14.98 -13.16
C THR A 56 1.48 -13.86 -14.18
N SER A 57 2.68 -13.30 -14.31
CA SER A 57 3.02 -12.35 -15.37
C SER A 57 4.29 -12.82 -16.07
N GLY A 58 4.14 -13.34 -17.29
CA GLY A 58 5.24 -13.99 -18.02
C GLY A 58 5.77 -15.21 -17.26
N ILE A 59 7.03 -15.16 -16.84
CA ILE A 59 7.70 -16.21 -16.07
C ILE A 59 7.64 -16.01 -14.56
N TYR A 60 7.03 -14.91 -14.10
CA TYR A 60 6.96 -14.57 -12.67
C TYR A 60 5.63 -15.00 -12.08
N HIS A 61 5.70 -15.75 -10.98
CA HIS A 61 4.54 -16.10 -10.16
C HIS A 61 4.52 -15.22 -8.92
N PHE A 62 3.36 -14.61 -8.67
CA PHE A 62 3.15 -13.70 -7.55
C PHE A 62 2.04 -14.23 -6.66
N ILE A 63 2.18 -13.97 -5.36
CA ILE A 63 1.15 -14.22 -4.35
C ILE A 63 1.04 -12.96 -3.51
N ALA A 64 -0.13 -12.33 -3.53
CA ALA A 64 -0.49 -11.33 -2.53
C ALA A 64 -1.13 -12.01 -1.33
N ILE A 65 -0.75 -11.55 -0.13
CA ILE A 65 -1.25 -12.02 1.15
C ILE A 65 -1.93 -10.84 1.83
N TYR A 66 -3.20 -10.99 2.15
CA TYR A 66 -4.00 -9.98 2.82
C TYR A 66 -4.52 -10.52 4.15
N ALA A 67 -4.55 -9.66 5.16
CA ALA A 67 -5.31 -9.92 6.37
C ALA A 67 -6.70 -9.29 6.21
N ALA A 68 -7.76 -10.09 6.38
CA ALA A 68 -9.15 -9.66 6.22
C ALA A 68 -9.92 -9.87 7.52
N LEU A 69 -10.74 -8.90 7.93
CA LEU A 69 -11.61 -9.05 9.08
C LEU A 69 -12.66 -10.12 8.78
N LEU A 70 -12.88 -11.01 9.75
CA LEU A 70 -13.99 -11.96 9.72
C LEU A 70 -15.24 -11.17 10.16
N LEU A 71 -16.14 -10.87 9.22
CA LEU A 71 -17.43 -10.25 9.51
C LEU A 71 -18.37 -11.22 10.23
#